data_AF-A0A2G6EY11-F1
#
_entry.id   AF-A0A2G6EY11-F1
#
_cell.length_a   1.000
_cell.length_b   1.000
_cell.length_c   1.000
_cell.angle_alpha   90.00
_cell.angle_beta   90.00
_cell.angle_gamma   90.00
#
_symmetry.space_group_name_H-M   'P 1'
#
loop_
_entity.id
_entity.type
_entity.pdbx_description
1 polymer ?
#
loop_
_entity_poly.entity_id
_entity_poly.type
_entity_poly.pdbx_seq_one_letter_code
_entity_poly.pdbx_strand_id
1 'polypeptide(L)'
;MKTVIVKVFNKKGMIKEVVATTKSGELTVLQAQPGVNYELLDESTNKAPDHIVTKRVDDNLLVSFEREGEKAELLIEDFYQYGGRQALIGLSEKGGYHHYIPDTGEVSDHVVHLKAGEIEGQALGKESLDSPLWVSNHAWDSVSLPDWGGMGNTPKWVAVGILGLGGLAAVSAVRYVRDKDDDDIVGDNKNNVIDTGKGNDFIDGRGGSDKIDAGRDNDTIIYDQADSKIDGGAGFDTLKFVDTGTINLNNAIKNIEVFDLRNSKSQALKIGAADVLSVTDSDNQLFIDGDSSDKIEISGLTANNAKSLYEPGYNLYSAKIGGDEVMLYIDEQITNII
;
A
#
# COMPACT_ATOMS: atom_id res chain seq x y z
N MET A 1 32.91 -15.26 -0.94
CA MET A 1 32.30 -13.98 -1.34
C MET A 1 31.40 -14.32 -2.50
N LYS A 2 30.12 -13.98 -2.38
CA LYS A 2 29.14 -14.10 -3.45
C LYS A 2 28.83 -12.70 -3.96
N THR A 3 28.55 -12.59 -5.25
CA THR A 3 28.12 -11.34 -5.86
C THR A 3 26.66 -11.49 -6.24
N VAL A 4 25.82 -10.62 -5.71
CA VAL A 4 24.41 -10.54 -6.06
C VAL A 4 24.16 -9.22 -6.78
N ILE A 5 23.64 -9.31 -7.99
CA ILE A 5 23.17 -8.18 -8.78
C ILE A 5 21.73 -7.91 -8.35
N VAL A 6 21.43 -6.64 -8.02
CA VAL A 6 20.10 -6.17 -7.67
C VAL A 6 19.62 -5.27 -8.79
N LYS A 7 18.59 -5.71 -9.52
CA LYS A 7 18.00 -4.95 -10.63
C LYS A 7 16.65 -4.40 -10.20
N VAL A 8 16.44 -3.12 -10.45
CA VAL A 8 15.19 -2.42 -10.14
C VAL A 8 14.39 -2.26 -11.43
N PHE A 9 13.16 -2.73 -11.41
CA PHE A 9 12.24 -2.68 -12.55
C PHE A 9 10.99 -1.89 -12.20
N ASN A 10 10.53 -1.07 -13.13
CA ASN A 10 9.16 -0.54 -13.13
C ASN A 10 8.36 -1.12 -14.30
N LYS A 11 7.13 -0.64 -14.49
CA LYS A 11 6.23 -1.06 -15.58
C LYS A 11 6.81 -0.88 -17.00
N LYS A 12 7.84 -0.03 -17.19
CA LYS A 12 8.49 0.26 -18.47
C LYS A 12 9.77 -0.57 -18.70
N GLY A 13 10.26 -1.27 -17.68
CA GLY A 13 11.45 -2.10 -17.75
C GLY A 13 12.46 -1.78 -16.66
N MET A 14 13.71 -2.20 -16.86
CA MET A 14 14.79 -1.97 -15.91
C MET A 14 15.15 -0.49 -15.87
N ILE A 15 15.23 0.06 -14.66
CA ILE A 15 15.58 1.45 -14.43
C ILE A 15 16.89 1.62 -13.66
N LYS A 16 17.34 0.58 -12.94
CA LYS A 16 18.58 0.63 -12.17
C LYS A 16 19.15 -0.77 -11.98
N GLU A 17 20.48 -0.85 -11.89
CA GLU A 17 21.21 -2.06 -11.52
C GLU A 17 22.32 -1.67 -10.54
N VAL A 18 22.47 -2.43 -9.46
CA VAL A 18 23.56 -2.30 -8.50
C VAL A 18 24.11 -3.67 -8.13
N VAL A 19 25.31 -3.69 -7.55
CA VAL A 19 26.00 -4.91 -7.14
C VAL A 19 26.19 -4.90 -5.64
N ALA A 20 25.86 -6.01 -4.99
CA ALA A 20 26.10 -6.25 -3.58
C ALA A 20 27.01 -7.49 -3.43
N THR A 21 28.06 -7.37 -2.63
CA THR A 21 29.08 -8.42 -2.49
C THR A 21 29.18 -8.90 -1.05
N THR A 22 28.99 -10.19 -0.81
CA THR A 22 29.03 -10.76 0.54
C THR A 22 30.44 -10.76 1.10
N LYS A 23 30.54 -10.48 2.41
CA LYS A 23 31.82 -10.44 3.16
C LYS A 23 32.83 -9.40 2.63
N SER A 24 32.39 -8.45 1.81
CA SER A 24 33.21 -7.29 1.39
C SER A 24 33.41 -6.30 2.55
N GLY A 25 32.41 -6.20 3.44
CA GLY A 25 32.31 -5.17 4.47
C GLY A 25 31.69 -3.87 3.98
N GLU A 26 31.29 -3.80 2.70
CA GLU A 26 30.62 -2.66 2.08
C GLU A 26 29.10 -2.92 2.02
N LEU A 27 28.31 -1.90 2.32
CA LEU A 27 26.86 -1.92 2.23
C LEU A 27 26.43 -1.21 0.94
N THR A 28 25.75 -1.93 0.06
CA THR A 28 25.16 -1.36 -1.16
C THR A 28 23.84 -0.68 -0.80
N VAL A 29 23.65 0.57 -1.20
CA VAL A 29 22.47 1.36 -0.86
C VAL A 29 21.63 1.66 -2.11
N LEU A 30 20.33 1.41 -2.00
CA LEU A 30 19.30 1.76 -2.97
C LEU A 30 18.25 2.64 -2.31
N GLN A 31 17.74 3.62 -3.04
CA GLN A 31 16.54 4.36 -2.67
C GLN A 31 15.34 3.64 -3.26
N ALA A 32 14.32 3.35 -2.44
CA ALA A 32 13.08 2.79 -2.93
C ALA A 32 12.30 3.78 -3.80
N GLN A 33 11.57 3.25 -4.77
CA GLN A 33 10.72 4.01 -5.69
C GLN A 33 9.33 3.35 -5.72
N PRO A 34 8.27 4.13 -5.92
CA PRO A 34 6.92 3.58 -5.98
C PRO A 34 6.74 2.67 -7.20
N GLY A 35 5.98 1.59 -7.03
CA GLY A 35 5.61 0.67 -8.12
C GLY A 35 6.79 -0.06 -8.80
N VAL A 36 7.86 -0.34 -8.05
CA VAL A 36 9.04 -1.07 -8.55
C VAL A 36 9.22 -2.44 -7.90
N ASN A 37 9.88 -3.34 -8.61
CA ASN A 37 10.32 -4.64 -8.09
C ASN A 37 11.84 -4.77 -8.08
N TYR A 38 12.37 -5.55 -7.15
CA TYR A 38 13.79 -5.82 -6.95
C TYR A 38 14.11 -7.27 -7.32
N GLU A 39 14.70 -7.47 -8.50
CA GLU A 39 15.21 -8.78 -8.92
C GLU A 39 16.60 -9.02 -8.31
N LEU A 40 16.73 -10.14 -7.59
CA LEU A 40 18.00 -10.62 -7.05
C LEU A 40 18.58 -11.71 -7.95
N LEU A 41 19.85 -11.55 -8.32
CA LEU A 41 20.55 -12.46 -9.23
C LEU A 41 21.96 -12.75 -8.72
N ASP A 42 22.26 -14.00 -8.36
CA ASP A 42 23.62 -14.45 -8.10
C ASP A 42 24.38 -14.51 -9.44
N GLU A 43 25.45 -13.71 -9.53
CA GLU A 43 26.27 -13.54 -10.74
C GLU A 43 26.89 -14.87 -11.21
N SER A 44 27.22 -15.77 -10.28
CA SER A 44 27.90 -17.03 -10.59
C SER A 44 26.99 -18.07 -11.21
N THR A 45 25.72 -18.08 -10.83
CA THR A 45 24.73 -19.07 -11.28
C THR A 45 23.78 -18.52 -12.34
N ASN A 46 23.69 -17.19 -12.48
CA ASN A 46 22.62 -16.51 -13.20
C ASN A 46 21.22 -16.92 -12.70
N LYS A 47 21.11 -17.24 -11.41
CA LYS A 47 19.88 -17.60 -10.71
C LYS A 47 19.76 -16.77 -9.45
N ALA A 48 18.56 -16.67 -8.90
CA ALA A 48 18.38 -15.98 -7.64
C ALA A 48 18.97 -16.76 -6.46
N PRO A 49 19.45 -16.08 -5.41
CA PRO A 49 19.74 -16.72 -4.13
C PRO A 49 18.51 -17.48 -3.62
N ASP A 50 18.65 -18.77 -3.32
CA ASP A 50 17.51 -19.58 -2.81
C ASP A 50 17.02 -19.12 -1.44
N HIS A 51 17.88 -18.42 -0.68
CA HIS A 51 17.62 -17.94 0.66
C HIS A 51 18.27 -16.59 0.89
N ILE A 52 17.56 -15.70 1.59
CA ILE A 52 18.03 -14.40 2.07
C ILE A 52 17.54 -14.20 3.51
N VAL A 53 18.19 -13.31 4.24
CA VAL A 53 17.71 -12.84 5.54
C VAL A 53 17.40 -11.36 5.44
N THR A 54 16.20 -10.98 5.85
CA THR A 54 15.68 -9.62 5.78
C THR A 54 15.53 -9.05 7.18
N LYS A 55 15.77 -7.74 7.33
CA LYS A 55 15.53 -7.02 8.57
C LYS A 55 14.93 -5.66 8.26
N ARG A 56 13.82 -5.32 8.92
CA ARG A 56 13.30 -3.96 8.89
C ARG A 56 14.00 -3.09 9.93
N VAL A 57 14.49 -1.93 9.51
CA VAL A 57 15.00 -0.87 10.39
C VAL A 57 14.31 0.43 10.00
N ASP A 58 13.37 0.86 10.83
CA ASP A 58 12.44 1.95 10.51
C ASP A 58 11.76 1.68 9.16
N ASP A 59 11.90 2.56 8.18
CA ASP A 59 11.31 2.39 6.85
C ASP A 59 12.22 1.68 5.86
N ASN A 60 13.39 1.24 6.32
CA ASN A 60 14.39 0.65 5.47
C ASN A 60 14.36 -0.88 5.55
N LEU A 61 14.68 -1.51 4.44
CA LEU A 61 14.90 -2.94 4.36
C LEU A 61 16.39 -3.24 4.23
N LEU A 62 16.93 -3.98 5.19
CA LEU A 62 18.25 -4.58 5.13
C LEU A 62 18.14 -6.01 4.63
N VAL A 63 19.00 -6.41 3.69
CA VAL A 63 19.05 -7.75 3.12
C VAL A 63 20.46 -8.32 3.24
N SER A 64 20.56 -9.52 3.81
CA SER A 64 21.74 -10.37 3.82
C SER A 64 21.56 -11.50 2.81
N PHE A 65 22.58 -11.73 1.98
CA PHE A 65 22.63 -12.86 1.04
C PHE A 65 23.38 -14.07 1.63
N GLU A 66 23.84 -13.97 2.87
CA GLU A 66 24.37 -15.07 3.65
C GLU A 66 23.28 -15.66 4.55
N ARG A 67 23.33 -16.98 4.74
CA ARG A 67 22.29 -17.75 5.43
C ARG A 67 22.19 -17.41 6.92
N GLU A 68 23.31 -17.00 7.51
CA GLU A 68 23.44 -16.67 8.91
C GLU A 68 22.87 -15.27 9.23
N GLY A 69 22.69 -14.40 8.23
CA GLY A 69 22.10 -13.07 8.44
C GLY A 69 22.93 -12.11 9.29
N GLU A 70 24.22 -12.40 9.56
CA GLU A 70 25.03 -11.63 10.51
C GLU A 70 25.30 -10.18 10.05
N LYS A 71 25.36 -9.95 8.73
CA LYS A 71 25.59 -8.63 8.13
C LYS A 71 24.76 -8.48 6.87
N ALA A 72 24.12 -7.32 6.72
CA ALA A 72 23.46 -6.97 5.49
C ALA A 72 24.47 -6.51 4.44
N GLU A 73 24.22 -6.87 3.18
CA GLU A 73 24.97 -6.39 2.02
C GLU A 73 24.18 -5.38 1.19
N LEU A 74 22.86 -5.36 1.35
CA LEU A 74 21.97 -4.44 0.67
C LEU A 74 21.11 -3.70 1.69
N LEU A 75 21.02 -2.39 1.52
CA LEU A 75 20.06 -1.50 2.16
C LEU A 75 19.16 -0.93 1.06
N ILE A 76 17.86 -1.12 1.20
CA ILE A 76 16.86 -0.40 0.42
C ILE A 76 16.21 0.61 1.36
N GLU A 77 16.59 1.88 1.18
CA GLU A 77 16.04 3.01 1.93
C GLU A 77 14.58 3.23 1.55
N ASP A 78 13.74 3.55 2.54
CA ASP A 78 12.31 3.84 2.38
C ASP A 78 11.51 2.70 1.72
N PHE A 79 11.94 1.45 1.92
CA PHE A 79 11.26 0.26 1.41
C PHE A 79 9.82 0.09 1.95
N TYR A 80 9.49 0.62 3.13
CA TYR A 80 8.14 0.45 3.69
C TYR A 80 7.20 1.65 3.42
N GLN A 81 7.69 2.67 2.72
CA GLN A 81 6.94 3.91 2.42
C GLN A 81 5.95 3.77 1.24
N TYR A 82 5.86 2.61 0.57
CA TYR A 82 5.03 2.42 -0.64
C TYR A 82 4.05 1.23 -0.54
N GLY A 83 3.46 1.00 0.64
CA GLY A 83 2.33 0.09 0.82
C GLY A 83 2.55 -1.38 0.47
N GLY A 84 3.79 -1.87 0.49
CA GLY A 84 4.10 -3.28 0.20
C GLY A 84 3.89 -3.71 -1.26
N ARG A 85 3.74 -2.76 -2.19
CA ARG A 85 3.51 -3.01 -3.63
C ARG A 85 4.78 -3.24 -4.44
N GLN A 86 5.84 -3.60 -3.74
CA GLN A 86 7.16 -3.88 -4.26
C GLN A 86 7.61 -5.25 -3.78
N ALA A 87 8.08 -6.06 -4.71
CA ALA A 87 8.49 -7.42 -4.42
C ALA A 87 10.00 -7.57 -4.52
N LEU A 88 10.54 -8.40 -3.63
CA LEU A 88 11.79 -9.09 -3.86
C LEU A 88 11.49 -10.36 -4.63
N ILE A 89 12.19 -10.53 -5.75
CA ILE A 89 11.92 -11.61 -6.70
C ILE A 89 13.21 -12.18 -7.25
N GLY A 90 13.10 -13.36 -7.86
CA GLY A 90 14.25 -14.09 -8.37
C GLY A 90 13.92 -15.14 -9.42
N LEU A 91 14.86 -15.38 -10.35
CA LEU A 91 14.76 -16.46 -11.34
C LEU A 91 15.21 -17.79 -10.72
N SER A 92 14.33 -18.79 -10.68
CA SER A 92 14.67 -20.10 -10.11
C SER A 92 15.52 -20.97 -11.03
N GLU A 93 16.16 -22.00 -10.46
CA GLU A 93 16.97 -22.98 -11.21
C GLU A 93 16.21 -23.62 -12.37
N LYS A 94 14.92 -23.93 -12.17
CA LYS A 94 14.05 -24.59 -13.16
C LYS A 94 13.49 -23.63 -14.23
N GLY A 95 13.76 -22.33 -14.10
CA GLY A 95 13.16 -21.28 -14.92
C GLY A 95 11.82 -20.82 -14.34
N GLY A 96 11.48 -19.56 -14.61
CA GLY A 96 10.35 -18.88 -13.97
C GLY A 96 10.82 -17.96 -12.83
N TYR A 97 10.14 -16.82 -12.71
CA TYR A 97 10.38 -15.89 -11.60
C TYR A 97 9.48 -16.24 -10.42
N HIS A 98 9.97 -15.97 -9.21
CA HIS A 98 9.27 -16.27 -7.97
C HIS A 98 9.49 -15.15 -6.94
N HIS A 99 8.53 -14.99 -6.04
CA HIS A 99 8.67 -14.14 -4.85
C HIS A 99 9.56 -14.82 -3.81
N TYR A 100 10.24 -13.99 -3.02
CA TYR A 100 10.73 -14.43 -1.72
C TYR A 100 9.56 -14.52 -0.74
N ILE A 101 9.43 -15.68 -0.10
CA ILE A 101 8.40 -15.99 0.88
C ILE A 101 9.05 -16.31 2.23
N PRO A 102 8.40 -16.03 3.36
CA PRO A 102 8.98 -16.28 4.66
C PRO A 102 9.17 -17.77 4.91
N ASP A 103 10.29 -18.13 5.53
CA ASP A 103 10.59 -19.52 5.90
C ASP A 103 9.55 -20.09 6.88
N THR A 104 8.91 -19.21 7.66
CA THR A 104 7.85 -19.55 8.62
C THR A 104 6.53 -19.92 7.93
N GLY A 105 6.29 -19.39 6.73
CA GLY A 105 5.03 -19.49 6.01
C GLY A 105 3.92 -18.57 6.53
N GLU A 106 4.21 -17.72 7.53
CA GLU A 106 3.25 -16.78 8.10
C GLU A 106 3.22 -15.47 7.28
N VAL A 107 2.03 -14.91 7.06
CA VAL A 107 1.85 -13.71 6.24
C VAL A 107 2.50 -12.46 6.87
N SER A 108 2.51 -12.40 8.21
CA SER A 108 3.13 -11.30 8.96
C SER A 108 4.65 -11.22 8.77
N ASP A 109 5.27 -12.35 8.48
CA ASP A 109 6.73 -12.49 8.42
C ASP A 109 7.23 -12.24 6.99
N HIS A 110 6.33 -11.96 6.06
CA HIS A 110 6.67 -11.64 4.69
C HIS A 110 7.45 -10.33 4.61
N VAL A 111 8.41 -10.25 3.69
CA VAL A 111 9.34 -9.12 3.60
C VAL A 111 8.67 -7.74 3.53
N VAL A 112 7.49 -7.64 2.91
CA VAL A 112 6.74 -6.38 2.80
C VAL A 112 5.93 -6.01 4.05
N HIS A 113 5.78 -6.92 5.03
CA HIS A 113 4.96 -6.76 6.22
C HIS A 113 5.74 -6.80 7.54
N LEU A 114 7.07 -6.97 7.47
CA LEU A 114 7.91 -7.00 8.68
C LEU A 114 7.62 -5.78 9.55
N LYS A 115 7.49 -6.00 10.85
CA LYS A 115 7.46 -4.91 11.84
C LYS A 115 8.86 -4.37 12.06
N ALA A 116 8.95 -3.12 12.49
CA ALA A 116 10.23 -2.49 12.76
C ALA A 116 11.04 -3.33 13.78
N GLY A 117 12.26 -3.70 13.40
CA GLY A 117 13.16 -4.51 14.21
C GLY A 117 13.06 -6.03 13.99
N GLU A 118 12.05 -6.52 13.28
CA GLU A 118 11.93 -7.95 12.94
C GLU A 118 13.02 -8.38 11.96
N ILE A 119 13.47 -9.62 12.12
CA ILE A 119 14.49 -10.27 11.31
C ILE A 119 13.92 -11.61 10.87
N GLU A 120 13.77 -11.80 9.56
CA GLU A 120 13.15 -13.01 9.03
C GLU A 120 13.95 -13.64 7.89
N GLY A 121 13.94 -14.97 7.87
CA GLY A 121 14.46 -15.74 6.76
C GLY A 121 13.42 -15.78 5.63
N GLN A 122 13.86 -15.57 4.40
CA GLN A 122 13.00 -15.67 3.22
C GLN A 122 13.61 -16.65 2.23
N ALA A 123 12.80 -17.58 1.74
CA ALA A 123 13.15 -18.52 0.69
C ALA A 123 12.54 -18.11 -0.65
N LEU A 124 13.22 -18.43 -1.75
CA LEU A 124 12.64 -18.30 -3.07
C LEU A 124 11.48 -19.30 -3.21
N GLY A 125 10.29 -18.78 -3.53
CA GLY A 125 9.07 -19.57 -3.68
C GLY A 125 9.17 -20.65 -4.76
N LYS A 126 8.24 -21.62 -4.72
CA LYS A 126 8.20 -22.76 -5.64
C LYS A 126 7.14 -22.66 -6.74
N GLU A 127 6.15 -21.78 -6.57
CA GLU A 127 5.09 -21.56 -7.57
C GLU A 127 5.55 -20.51 -8.58
N SER A 128 5.58 -20.88 -9.87
CA SER A 128 6.09 -20.04 -10.95
C SER A 128 5.14 -18.91 -11.28
N LEU A 129 5.67 -17.70 -11.38
CA LEU A 129 4.99 -16.58 -12.00
C LEU A 129 4.92 -16.82 -13.52
N ASP A 130 3.72 -16.93 -14.09
CA ASP A 130 3.48 -17.36 -15.48
C ASP A 130 3.82 -16.28 -16.56
N SER A 131 4.54 -15.18 -16.24
CA SER A 131 4.94 -14.15 -17.24
C SER A 131 6.14 -13.26 -16.82
N PRO A 132 6.84 -12.59 -17.77
CA PRO A 132 7.96 -11.68 -17.48
C PRO A 132 7.57 -10.36 -16.78
N LEU A 133 8.41 -9.97 -15.83
CA LEU A 133 8.20 -9.10 -14.66
C LEU A 133 8.01 -7.59 -14.83
N TRP A 134 7.77 -7.04 -16.02
CA TRP A 134 7.27 -5.65 -16.05
C TRP A 134 5.81 -5.61 -15.54
N VAL A 135 5.18 -6.78 -15.40
CA VAL A 135 3.77 -7.08 -15.22
C VAL A 135 3.59 -7.95 -13.95
N SER A 136 3.25 -7.33 -12.80
CA SER A 136 2.11 -7.64 -11.86
C SER A 136 2.14 -8.36 -10.49
N ASN A 137 1.31 -7.80 -9.60
CA ASN A 137 0.38 -8.31 -8.55
C ASN A 137 0.78 -8.97 -7.23
N HIS A 138 0.40 -8.26 -6.16
CA HIS A 138 -0.48 -8.66 -5.04
C HIS A 138 -0.61 -10.15 -4.71
N ALA A 139 -0.07 -10.49 -3.55
CA ALA A 139 -0.35 -11.74 -2.87
C ALA A 139 -1.35 -11.51 -1.72
N TRP A 140 -2.62 -11.73 -2.07
CA TRP A 140 -3.74 -12.20 -1.23
C TRP A 140 -4.65 -11.20 -0.51
N ASP A 141 -5.54 -10.61 -1.33
CA ASP A 141 -6.95 -10.53 -0.96
C ASP A 141 -7.56 -11.95 -0.99
N SER A 142 -7.57 -12.64 0.16
CA SER A 142 -8.46 -13.79 0.45
C SER A 142 -8.34 -14.25 1.91
N VAL A 143 -8.77 -13.41 2.85
CA VAL A 143 -9.30 -13.92 4.13
C VAL A 143 -10.80 -13.65 4.14
N SER A 144 -11.56 -14.70 3.90
CA SER A 144 -12.98 -14.76 4.21
C SER A 144 -13.18 -14.46 5.71
N LEU A 145 -13.71 -13.29 6.04
CA LEU A 145 -14.33 -13.09 7.34
C LEU A 145 -15.63 -13.91 7.36
N PRO A 146 -15.87 -14.76 8.38
CA PRO A 146 -17.12 -15.48 8.47
C PRO A 146 -18.27 -14.47 8.66
N ASP A 147 -19.25 -14.55 7.75
CA ASP A 147 -20.59 -14.00 7.95
C ASP A 147 -21.15 -14.55 9.27
N TRP A 148 -21.11 -13.75 10.34
CA TRP A 148 -21.90 -14.02 11.52
C TRP A 148 -23.16 -13.16 11.49
N GLY A 149 -24.20 -13.71 10.86
CA GLY A 149 -25.53 -13.15 10.94
C GLY A 149 -25.98 -12.95 12.39
N GLY A 150 -26.42 -11.73 12.71
CA GLY A 150 -27.36 -11.48 13.79
C GLY A 150 -26.82 -10.71 15.00
N MET A 151 -27.11 -9.40 15.01
CA MET A 151 -27.38 -8.55 16.19
C MET A 151 -26.19 -8.07 17.04
N GLY A 152 -25.58 -6.96 16.58
CA GLY A 152 -25.28 -5.72 17.31
C GLY A 152 -24.62 -5.76 18.69
N ASN A 153 -23.35 -5.31 18.78
CA ASN A 153 -22.86 -4.33 19.76
C ASN A 153 -21.34 -4.08 19.63
N THR A 154 -20.96 -2.80 19.70
CA THR A 154 -19.68 -2.20 20.17
C THR A 154 -18.35 -2.84 19.72
N PRO A 155 -17.48 -2.13 18.97
CA PRO A 155 -16.07 -2.50 18.92
C PRO A 155 -15.45 -2.24 20.29
N LYS A 156 -15.05 -3.34 20.96
CA LYS A 156 -14.20 -3.31 22.13
C LYS A 156 -12.76 -3.31 21.64
N TRP A 157 -12.10 -2.17 21.65
CA TRP A 157 -10.69 -2.04 22.06
C TRP A 157 -10.63 -0.87 23.07
N VAL A 158 -10.04 -1.11 24.24
CA VAL A 158 -9.90 -0.13 25.33
C VAL A 158 -8.44 -0.10 25.78
N ALA A 159 -7.93 1.14 25.85
CA ALA A 159 -6.73 1.66 26.54
C ALA A 159 -5.36 1.29 25.91
N VAL A 160 -4.44 2.23 25.65
CA VAL A 160 -3.80 3.26 26.52
C VAL A 160 -3.28 4.40 25.60
N GLY A 161 -3.22 5.70 25.91
CA GLY A 161 -3.47 6.44 27.14
C GLY A 161 -3.43 7.96 26.88
N ILE A 162 -4.13 8.74 27.71
CA ILE A 162 -4.00 10.21 27.74
C ILE A 162 -3.63 10.61 29.16
N LEU A 163 -2.44 11.22 29.30
CA LEU A 163 -2.07 11.99 30.48
C LEU A 163 -2.99 13.21 30.60
N GLY A 164 -3.64 13.35 31.74
CA GLY A 164 -4.49 14.50 32.02
C GLY A 164 -3.69 15.78 32.29
N LEU A 165 -4.23 16.91 31.85
CA LEU A 165 -4.19 18.18 32.58
C LEU A 165 -5.51 18.92 32.39
N GLY A 166 -5.99 19.52 33.47
CA GLY A 166 -7.31 20.13 33.64
C GLY A 166 -7.61 21.29 32.70
N GLY A 167 -8.90 21.49 32.43
CA GLY A 167 -9.36 22.20 31.25
C GLY A 167 -9.42 23.72 31.29
N LEU A 168 -9.84 24.29 30.16
CA LEU A 168 -10.68 25.48 30.03
C LEU A 168 -11.07 25.67 28.55
N ALA A 169 -12.35 25.97 28.32
CA ALA A 169 -12.94 26.65 27.15
C ALA A 169 -12.90 25.96 25.76
N ALA A 170 -13.99 26.15 25.02
CA ALA A 170 -14.23 25.63 23.68
C ALA A 170 -13.10 26.02 22.71
N VAL A 171 -12.41 25.01 22.20
CA VAL A 171 -11.52 25.09 21.05
C VAL A 171 -12.04 24.03 20.08
N SER A 172 -12.25 24.38 18.81
CA SER A 172 -12.43 23.38 17.74
C SER A 172 -11.38 22.29 17.94
N ALA A 173 -11.79 21.02 18.03
CA ALA A 173 -10.87 19.96 18.42
C ALA A 173 -9.79 19.79 17.34
N VAL A 174 -8.67 20.48 17.55
CA VAL A 174 -7.42 20.21 16.85
C VAL A 174 -6.81 19.02 17.57
N ARG A 175 -6.79 17.86 16.91
CA ARG A 175 -6.05 16.69 17.36
C ARG A 175 -4.75 16.64 16.59
N TYR A 176 -3.68 16.98 17.28
CA TYR A 176 -2.34 16.92 16.73
C TYR A 176 -1.63 15.72 17.39
N VAL A 177 -1.38 14.66 16.63
CA VAL A 177 -0.44 13.60 17.00
C VAL A 177 0.74 13.74 16.02
N ARG A 178 1.95 13.98 16.54
CA ARG A 178 3.15 14.36 15.74
C ARG A 178 4.29 13.43 16.06
N ASP A 179 4.00 12.15 16.26
CA ASP A 179 5.04 11.20 16.60
C ASP A 179 5.40 10.34 15.40
N LYS A 180 5.74 9.08 15.61
CA LYS A 180 6.31 8.18 14.61
C LYS A 180 5.73 6.79 14.73
N ASP A 181 4.66 6.67 15.51
CA ASP A 181 4.03 5.42 15.89
C ASP A 181 2.69 5.34 15.14
N ASP A 182 2.19 4.13 14.90
CA ASP A 182 0.89 3.94 14.26
C ASP A 182 -0.23 4.37 15.24
N ASP A 183 -1.09 5.29 14.83
CA ASP A 183 -2.15 5.86 15.67
C ASP A 183 -3.57 5.38 15.29
N ASP A 184 -4.46 5.29 16.29
CA ASP A 184 -5.91 5.13 16.08
C ASP A 184 -6.63 6.41 16.55
N ILE A 185 -6.94 7.26 15.58
CA ILE A 185 -7.48 8.60 15.81
C ILE A 185 -8.95 8.61 15.46
N VAL A 186 -9.75 8.78 16.52
CA VAL A 186 -11.20 8.93 16.36
C VAL A 186 -11.66 10.28 16.88
N GLY A 187 -12.17 11.11 15.98
CA GLY A 187 -12.71 12.45 16.18
C GLY A 187 -13.98 12.52 17.03
N ASP A 188 -14.65 13.67 16.99
CA ASP A 188 -15.94 13.93 17.61
C ASP A 188 -16.96 14.44 16.58
N ASN A 189 -18.22 14.65 16.98
CA ASN A 189 -19.27 15.07 16.04
C ASN A 189 -19.21 16.58 15.66
N LYS A 190 -18.02 17.19 15.67
CA LYS A 190 -17.78 18.59 15.32
C LYS A 190 -16.60 18.66 14.36
N ASN A 191 -16.44 19.81 13.72
CA ASN A 191 -15.27 20.08 12.88
C ASN A 191 -13.96 19.86 13.64
N ASN A 192 -13.18 18.90 13.16
CA ASN A 192 -11.88 18.50 13.66
C ASN A 192 -10.77 18.95 12.71
N VAL A 193 -9.59 19.20 13.26
CA VAL A 193 -8.35 19.33 12.49
C VAL A 193 -7.44 18.23 12.98
N ILE A 194 -7.17 17.26 12.11
CA ILE A 194 -6.43 16.04 12.39
C ILE A 194 -5.14 16.09 11.58
N ASP A 195 -4.02 15.91 12.27
CA ASP A 195 -2.68 15.81 11.70
C ASP A 195 -1.91 14.79 12.53
N THR A 196 -1.45 13.70 11.91
CA THR A 196 -1.03 12.45 12.58
C THR A 196 0.46 12.15 12.38
N GLY A 197 1.02 12.58 11.24
CA GLY A 197 2.44 12.87 11.09
C GLY A 197 3.24 11.76 10.42
N LYS A 198 3.57 10.68 11.13
CA LYS A 198 4.32 9.52 10.63
C LYS A 198 3.74 8.29 11.31
N GLY A 199 3.69 7.16 10.62
CA GLY A 199 3.04 5.95 11.12
C GLY A 199 1.91 5.55 10.19
N ASN A 200 1.48 4.29 10.26
CA ASN A 200 0.33 3.82 9.48
C ASN A 200 -0.94 4.08 10.29
N ASP A 201 -1.54 5.24 10.10
CA ASP A 201 -2.58 5.74 10.98
C ASP A 201 -3.97 5.32 10.52
N PHE A 202 -4.84 5.01 11.50
CA PHE A 202 -6.27 4.82 11.28
C PHE A 202 -7.02 6.07 11.74
N ILE A 203 -7.75 6.72 10.84
CA ILE A 203 -8.36 8.03 11.09
C ILE A 203 -9.86 7.98 10.81
N ASP A 204 -10.68 8.29 11.82
CA ASP A 204 -12.12 8.50 11.71
C ASP A 204 -12.47 9.89 12.25
N GLY A 205 -12.70 10.86 11.37
CA GLY A 205 -13.14 12.20 11.74
C GLY A 205 -14.50 12.22 12.45
N ARG A 206 -15.34 11.21 12.17
CA ARG A 206 -16.77 11.16 12.47
C ARG A 206 -17.50 12.32 11.81
N GLY A 207 -18.59 12.78 12.42
CA GLY A 207 -19.40 13.84 11.84
C GLY A 207 -18.76 15.21 12.06
N GLY A 208 -18.87 16.10 11.08
CA GLY A 208 -18.24 17.41 11.17
C GLY A 208 -17.69 17.78 9.81
N SER A 209 -17.26 19.03 9.65
CA SER A 209 -16.48 19.40 8.48
C SER A 209 -15.01 19.42 8.85
N ASP A 210 -14.36 18.28 8.63
CA ASP A 210 -13.03 18.03 9.17
C ASP A 210 -11.93 18.39 8.17
N LYS A 211 -10.72 18.53 8.69
CA LYS A 211 -9.50 18.70 7.90
C LYS A 211 -8.52 17.65 8.35
N ILE A 212 -8.24 16.70 7.48
CA ILE A 212 -7.38 15.56 7.76
C ILE A 212 -6.08 15.70 6.94
N ASP A 213 -4.97 15.41 7.60
CA ASP A 213 -3.62 15.27 7.07
C ASP A 213 -3.01 14.04 7.75
N ALA A 214 -2.92 12.91 7.04
CA ALA A 214 -2.47 11.66 7.62
C ALA A 214 -0.91 11.53 7.61
N GLY A 215 -0.26 12.35 6.79
CA GLY A 215 1.16 12.65 6.96
C GLY A 215 2.06 11.72 6.14
N ARG A 216 2.72 10.77 6.77
CA ARG A 216 3.68 9.87 6.11
C ARG A 216 3.35 8.44 6.48
N ASP A 217 3.78 7.52 5.62
CA ASP A 217 3.50 6.09 5.71
C ASP A 217 2.06 5.79 5.26
N ASN A 218 1.55 4.58 5.47
CA ASN A 218 0.35 4.12 4.77
C ASN A 218 -0.88 4.27 5.65
N ASP A 219 -1.71 5.26 5.36
CA ASP A 219 -2.82 5.63 6.23
C ASP A 219 -4.15 5.05 5.76
N THR A 220 -5.05 4.80 6.71
CA THR A 220 -6.44 4.43 6.45
C THR A 220 -7.38 5.48 7.03
N ILE A 221 -8.08 6.19 6.16
CA ILE A 221 -8.98 7.29 6.53
C ILE A 221 -10.42 6.85 6.24
N ILE A 222 -11.30 6.90 7.24
CA ILE A 222 -12.73 6.74 7.02
C ILE A 222 -13.26 8.02 6.36
N TYR A 223 -13.86 7.86 5.18
CA TYR A 223 -14.49 8.94 4.46
C TYR A 223 -15.81 9.36 5.11
N ASP A 224 -15.95 10.65 5.42
CA ASP A 224 -17.23 11.32 5.63
C ASP A 224 -17.46 12.38 4.54
N GLN A 225 -18.64 12.39 3.94
CA GLN A 225 -19.00 13.38 2.92
C GLN A 225 -18.96 14.83 3.44
N ALA A 226 -19.06 15.06 4.74
CA ALA A 226 -18.99 16.38 5.35
C ALA A 226 -17.56 16.96 5.45
N ASP A 227 -16.52 16.13 5.28
CA ASP A 227 -15.11 16.53 5.42
C ASP A 227 -14.72 17.67 4.48
N SER A 228 -14.05 18.69 4.98
CA SER A 228 -13.63 19.81 4.11
C SER A 228 -12.33 19.54 3.36
N LYS A 229 -11.45 18.70 3.91
CA LYS A 229 -10.16 18.32 3.33
C LYS A 229 -9.75 16.94 3.82
N ILE A 230 -9.28 16.11 2.90
CA ILE A 230 -8.60 14.84 3.18
C ILE A 230 -7.30 14.83 2.39
N ASP A 231 -6.22 14.47 3.06
CA ASP A 231 -4.87 14.43 2.51
C ASP A 231 -4.20 13.22 3.13
N GLY A 232 -3.97 12.16 2.35
CA GLY A 232 -3.29 10.96 2.84
C GLY A 232 -1.87 11.32 3.22
N GLY A 233 -1.08 11.70 2.22
CA GLY A 233 0.20 12.36 2.47
C GLY A 233 1.27 11.79 1.57
N ALA A 234 2.37 11.33 2.15
CA ALA A 234 3.34 10.52 1.41
C ALA A 234 3.22 9.09 1.88
N GLY A 235 3.01 8.16 0.98
CA GLY A 235 2.68 6.81 1.40
C GLY A 235 1.78 6.15 0.39
N PHE A 236 1.11 5.11 0.84
CA PHE A 236 0.11 4.40 0.06
C PHE A 236 -1.21 4.40 0.83
N ASP A 237 -2.06 5.37 0.54
CA ASP A 237 -3.15 5.75 1.42
C ASP A 237 -4.50 5.20 0.96
N THR A 238 -5.30 4.77 1.93
CA THR A 238 -6.62 4.18 1.72
C THR A 238 -7.71 5.09 2.26
N LEU A 239 -8.61 5.53 1.39
CA LEU A 239 -9.85 6.15 1.76
C LEU A 239 -10.97 5.10 1.82
N LYS A 240 -11.43 4.80 3.03
CA LYS A 240 -12.41 3.76 3.33
C LYS A 240 -13.82 4.32 3.38
N PHE A 241 -14.71 3.77 2.58
CA PHE A 241 -16.11 4.16 2.54
C PHE A 241 -16.94 3.19 3.40
N VAL A 242 -17.65 3.71 4.40
CA VAL A 242 -18.43 2.88 5.35
C VAL A 242 -19.95 3.08 5.24
N ASP A 243 -20.38 4.11 4.49
CA ASP A 243 -21.77 4.48 4.30
C ASP A 243 -22.43 3.81 3.10
N THR A 244 -23.77 3.91 3.00
CA THR A 244 -24.54 3.38 1.87
C THR A 244 -24.92 4.48 0.87
N GLY A 245 -25.20 4.10 -0.37
CA GLY A 245 -25.77 5.01 -1.36
C GLY A 245 -24.74 5.70 -2.25
N THR A 246 -25.05 6.91 -2.71
CA THR A 246 -24.23 7.63 -3.70
C THR A 246 -23.09 8.38 -3.04
N ILE A 247 -21.86 8.06 -3.43
CA ILE A 247 -20.64 8.76 -3.04
C ILE A 247 -20.43 9.91 -4.02
N ASN A 248 -20.37 11.14 -3.48
CA ASN A 248 -20.03 12.34 -4.25
C ASN A 248 -18.76 12.96 -3.66
N LEU A 249 -17.67 12.96 -4.42
CA LEU A 249 -16.38 13.53 -4.04
C LEU A 249 -16.43 15.07 -4.14
N ASN A 250 -17.11 15.73 -3.21
CA ASN A 250 -17.14 17.20 -3.14
C ASN A 250 -16.02 17.78 -2.27
N ASN A 251 -15.29 16.90 -1.60
CA ASN A 251 -14.24 17.19 -0.63
C ASN A 251 -12.93 17.46 -1.38
N ALA A 252 -12.05 18.28 -0.81
CA ALA A 252 -10.69 18.41 -1.32
C ALA A 252 -9.88 17.18 -0.88
N ILE A 253 -9.85 16.14 -1.71
CA ILE A 253 -9.14 14.88 -1.48
C ILE A 253 -7.87 14.89 -2.33
N LYS A 254 -6.73 14.52 -1.76
CA LYS A 254 -5.46 14.34 -2.49
C LYS A 254 -4.58 13.30 -1.81
N ASN A 255 -3.59 12.80 -2.54
CA ASN A 255 -2.66 11.77 -2.08
C ASN A 255 -3.40 10.53 -1.53
N ILE A 256 -4.31 9.98 -2.32
CA ILE A 256 -5.01 8.73 -2.01
C ILE A 256 -4.87 7.79 -3.19
N GLU A 257 -4.45 6.56 -2.93
CA GLU A 257 -4.25 5.56 -3.95
C GLU A 257 -5.32 4.45 -3.93
N VAL A 258 -6.06 4.28 -2.84
CA VAL A 258 -7.17 3.30 -2.75
C VAL A 258 -8.46 3.93 -2.26
N PHE A 259 -9.53 3.62 -2.97
CA PHE A 259 -10.90 3.73 -2.49
C PHE A 259 -11.39 2.35 -2.10
N ASP A 260 -11.60 2.12 -0.80
CA ASP A 260 -12.07 0.84 -0.25
C ASP A 260 -13.58 0.88 0.01
N LEU A 261 -14.35 0.22 -0.84
CA LEU A 261 -15.81 0.06 -0.77
C LEU A 261 -16.22 -1.28 -0.13
N ARG A 262 -15.27 -2.13 0.29
CA ARG A 262 -15.56 -3.49 0.80
C ARG A 262 -16.24 -3.45 2.17
N ASN A 263 -17.55 -3.25 2.16
CA ASN A 263 -18.39 -3.19 3.36
C ASN A 263 -19.70 -3.97 3.23
N SER A 264 -19.86 -4.75 2.15
CA SER A 264 -21.05 -5.56 1.85
C SER A 264 -22.34 -4.75 1.69
N LYS A 265 -22.24 -3.45 1.44
CA LYS A 265 -23.36 -2.57 1.16
C LYS A 265 -23.23 -2.05 -0.26
N SER A 266 -24.38 -1.83 -0.91
CA SER A 266 -24.39 -1.24 -2.25
C SER A 266 -24.02 0.25 -2.19
N GLN A 267 -22.95 0.61 -2.88
CA GLN A 267 -22.51 1.98 -3.06
C GLN A 267 -22.44 2.37 -4.54
N ALA A 268 -22.65 3.65 -4.83
CA ALA A 268 -22.56 4.18 -6.18
C ALA A 268 -21.54 5.33 -6.22
N LEU A 269 -20.37 5.07 -6.80
CA LEU A 269 -19.31 6.06 -6.97
C LEU A 269 -19.32 6.62 -8.38
N LYS A 270 -19.30 7.94 -8.50
CA LYS A 270 -19.02 8.64 -9.77
C LYS A 270 -17.58 9.08 -9.76
N ILE A 271 -16.81 8.75 -10.80
CA ILE A 271 -15.41 9.12 -10.88
C ILE A 271 -14.96 9.38 -12.32
N GLY A 272 -14.33 10.53 -12.54
CA GLY A 272 -13.77 10.91 -13.82
C GLY A 272 -12.25 10.88 -13.84
N ALA A 273 -11.66 10.92 -15.04
CA ALA A 273 -10.21 11.05 -15.20
C ALA A 273 -9.62 12.28 -14.48
N ALA A 274 -10.37 13.38 -14.41
CA ALA A 274 -9.96 14.59 -13.67
C ALA A 274 -10.00 14.38 -12.15
N ASP A 275 -10.95 13.57 -11.66
CA ASP A 275 -11.04 13.24 -10.24
C ASP A 275 -9.84 12.38 -9.83
N VAL A 276 -9.50 11.36 -10.62
CA VAL A 276 -8.29 10.53 -10.41
C VAL A 276 -7.04 11.41 -10.30
N LEU A 277 -6.82 12.32 -11.26
CA LEU A 277 -5.69 13.25 -11.25
C LEU A 277 -5.65 14.16 -10.01
N SER A 278 -6.82 14.51 -9.45
CA SER A 278 -6.90 15.40 -8.28
C SER A 278 -6.74 14.66 -6.94
N VAL A 279 -7.20 13.41 -6.90
CA VAL A 279 -7.24 12.55 -5.71
C VAL A 279 -5.90 11.87 -5.47
N THR A 280 -5.22 11.47 -6.53
CA THR A 280 -3.99 10.68 -6.44
C THR A 280 -2.74 11.56 -6.35
N ASP A 281 -1.61 10.94 -6.01
CA ASP A 281 -0.30 11.56 -6.02
C ASP A 281 0.29 11.70 -7.45
N SER A 282 1.61 11.90 -7.55
CA SER A 282 2.29 12.05 -8.84
C SER A 282 2.23 10.82 -9.75
N ASP A 283 1.90 9.64 -9.22
CA ASP A 283 1.81 8.41 -9.99
C ASP A 283 0.46 8.23 -10.69
N ASN A 284 -0.52 9.10 -10.38
CA ASN A 284 -1.79 9.19 -11.09
C ASN A 284 -2.58 7.87 -11.16
N GLN A 285 -2.46 7.05 -10.11
CA GLN A 285 -3.01 5.70 -10.04
C GLN A 285 -3.99 5.58 -8.89
N LEU A 286 -5.23 5.20 -9.22
CA LEU A 286 -6.27 4.94 -8.23
C LEU A 286 -6.79 3.51 -8.35
N PHE A 287 -6.96 2.87 -7.20
CA PHE A 287 -7.56 1.55 -7.05
C PHE A 287 -8.93 1.71 -6.40
N ILE A 288 -9.91 0.97 -6.93
CA ILE A 288 -11.24 0.89 -6.37
C ILE A 288 -11.49 -0.58 -6.01
N ASP A 289 -11.46 -0.85 -4.71
CA ASP A 289 -11.74 -2.16 -4.14
C ASP A 289 -13.22 -2.19 -3.76
N GLY A 290 -13.94 -3.24 -4.13
CA GLY A 290 -15.38 -3.34 -3.84
C GLY A 290 -15.95 -4.68 -4.27
N ASP A 291 -17.26 -4.82 -4.15
CA ASP A 291 -17.93 -6.08 -4.45
C ASP A 291 -19.02 -5.95 -5.52
N SER A 292 -19.66 -7.06 -5.86
CA SER A 292 -20.68 -7.11 -6.91
C SER A 292 -21.93 -6.27 -6.64
N SER A 293 -22.11 -5.74 -5.43
CA SER A 293 -23.21 -4.84 -5.07
C SER A 293 -22.91 -3.37 -5.38
N ASP A 294 -21.67 -3.04 -5.69
CA ASP A 294 -21.22 -1.69 -6.00
C ASP A 294 -21.45 -1.31 -7.46
N LYS A 295 -21.54 -0.01 -7.70
CA LYS A 295 -21.69 0.60 -9.01
C LYS A 295 -20.69 1.72 -9.19
N ILE A 296 -19.92 1.67 -10.27
CA ILE A 296 -18.99 2.75 -10.65
C ILE A 296 -19.48 3.39 -11.95
N GLU A 297 -19.66 4.72 -11.93
CA GLU A 297 -19.93 5.52 -13.12
C GLU A 297 -18.66 6.27 -13.48
N ILE A 298 -18.03 5.89 -14.60
CA ILE A 298 -16.76 6.45 -15.05
C ILE A 298 -16.97 7.53 -16.11
N SER A 299 -16.13 8.57 -16.11
CA SER A 299 -16.17 9.60 -17.15
C SER A 299 -14.77 10.02 -17.64
N GLY A 300 -14.63 10.23 -18.95
CA GLY A 300 -13.36 10.64 -19.55
C GLY A 300 -12.24 9.60 -19.52
N LEU A 301 -12.53 8.36 -19.08
CA LEU A 301 -11.63 7.21 -19.05
C LEU A 301 -12.01 6.22 -20.15
N THR A 302 -11.02 5.56 -20.75
CA THR A 302 -11.23 4.49 -21.74
C THR A 302 -10.83 3.15 -21.15
N ALA A 303 -11.69 2.14 -21.30
CA ALA A 303 -11.36 0.77 -20.91
C ALA A 303 -10.16 0.26 -21.71
N ASN A 304 -9.15 -0.21 -21.00
CA ASN A 304 -8.08 -0.98 -21.60
C ASN A 304 -8.56 -2.43 -21.68
N ASN A 305 -8.89 -2.89 -22.90
CA ASN A 305 -9.40 -4.24 -23.14
C ASN A 305 -8.36 -5.35 -22.91
N ALA A 306 -7.12 -4.98 -22.61
CA ALA A 306 -6.23 -5.87 -21.89
C ALA A 306 -6.63 -5.76 -20.41
N LYS A 307 -7.16 -6.85 -19.81
CA LYS A 307 -7.14 -7.01 -18.34
C LYS A 307 -5.85 -6.42 -17.83
N SER A 308 -5.88 -5.64 -16.74
CA SER A 308 -4.65 -5.12 -16.17
C SER A 308 -3.73 -6.30 -15.99
N LEU A 309 -2.74 -6.45 -16.89
CA LEU A 309 -1.89 -7.61 -16.77
C LEU A 309 -1.24 -7.50 -15.41
N TYR A 310 -0.88 -6.25 -15.02
CA TYR A 310 -0.25 -5.65 -13.81
C TYR A 310 -1.03 -5.79 -12.50
N GLU A 311 -2.36 -5.88 -12.55
CA GLU A 311 -3.22 -5.89 -11.36
C GLU A 311 -4.35 -6.96 -11.50
N PRO A 312 -4.05 -8.28 -11.51
CA PRO A 312 -5.03 -9.34 -11.56
C PRO A 312 -6.13 -9.15 -10.53
N GLY A 313 -7.38 -9.29 -10.99
CA GLY A 313 -8.54 -8.93 -10.20
C GLY A 313 -9.02 -7.51 -10.45
N TYR A 314 -8.39 -6.71 -11.34
CA TYR A 314 -8.88 -5.39 -11.72
C TYR A 314 -9.08 -5.20 -13.23
N ASN A 315 -10.18 -4.53 -13.56
CA ASN A 315 -10.41 -3.90 -14.85
C ASN A 315 -9.66 -2.57 -14.90
N LEU A 316 -8.88 -2.35 -15.97
CA LEU A 316 -8.07 -1.14 -16.13
C LEU A 316 -8.72 -0.14 -17.06
N TYR A 317 -8.77 1.11 -16.61
CA TYR A 317 -9.21 2.25 -17.39
C TYR A 317 -8.12 3.31 -17.38
N SER A 318 -7.98 4.08 -18.47
CA SER A 318 -6.95 5.11 -18.54
C SER A 318 -7.40 6.32 -19.34
N ALA A 319 -6.73 7.44 -19.11
CA ALA A 319 -6.87 8.65 -19.91
C ALA A 319 -5.56 9.44 -19.93
N LYS A 320 -5.44 10.36 -20.90
CA LYS A 320 -4.37 11.35 -20.91
C LYS A 320 -4.96 12.74 -20.73
N ILE A 321 -4.50 13.44 -19.69
CA ILE A 321 -4.95 14.80 -19.35
C ILE A 321 -3.72 15.67 -19.17
N GLY A 322 -3.62 16.79 -19.89
CA GLY A 322 -2.52 17.75 -19.69
C GLY A 322 -1.10 17.24 -20.05
N GLY A 323 -0.97 16.01 -20.56
CA GLY A 323 0.32 15.34 -20.78
C GLY A 323 0.57 14.19 -19.80
N ASP A 324 -0.17 14.16 -18.69
CA ASP A 324 -0.13 13.10 -17.69
C ASP A 324 -1.07 11.95 -18.08
N GLU A 325 -0.68 10.75 -17.69
CA GLU A 325 -1.44 9.53 -17.89
C GLU A 325 -2.04 9.12 -16.55
N VAL A 326 -3.37 9.03 -16.49
CA VAL A 326 -4.10 8.57 -15.30
C VAL A 326 -4.55 7.13 -15.51
N MET A 327 -4.45 6.33 -14.45
CA MET A 327 -4.84 4.92 -14.46
C MET A 327 -5.85 4.67 -13.34
N LEU A 328 -6.97 4.05 -13.68
CA LEU A 328 -8.00 3.63 -12.74
C LEU A 328 -8.12 2.11 -12.80
N TYR A 329 -7.90 1.45 -11.67
CA TYR A 329 -8.06 0.02 -11.48
C TYR A 329 -9.36 -0.20 -10.70
N ILE A 330 -10.32 -0.94 -11.29
CA ILE A 330 -11.60 -1.25 -10.64
C ILE A 330 -11.70 -2.76 -10.44
N ASP A 331 -11.95 -3.21 -9.21
CA ASP A 331 -12.08 -4.63 -8.87
C ASP A 331 -13.04 -5.35 -9.84
N GLU A 332 -12.63 -6.50 -10.37
CA GLU A 332 -13.40 -7.36 -11.28
C GLU A 332 -14.69 -7.89 -10.63
N GLN A 333 -14.75 -7.92 -9.30
CA GLN A 333 -15.97 -8.23 -8.55
C GLN A 333 -17.04 -7.17 -8.77
N ILE A 334 -16.66 -5.92 -9.05
CA ILE A 334 -17.59 -4.84 -9.39
C ILE A 334 -18.02 -4.99 -10.86
N THR A 335 -19.21 -5.55 -11.06
CA THR A 335 -19.71 -5.86 -12.41
C THR A 335 -20.52 -4.74 -13.05
N ASN A 336 -20.92 -3.72 -12.28
CA ASN A 336 -21.77 -2.62 -12.73
C ASN A 336 -20.95 -1.34 -12.96
N ILE A 337 -20.20 -1.32 -14.06
CA ILE A 337 -19.39 -0.19 -14.49
C ILE A 337 -20.06 0.47 -15.71
N ILE A 338 -20.36 1.76 -15.64
CA ILE A 338 -21.08 2.53 -16.68
C ILE A 338 -20.23 3.71 -17.13
#